data_AF-A0A161X6J4-F1
#
_entry.id   AF-A0A161X6J4-F1
#
_cell.length_a   1.000
_cell.length_b   1.000
_cell.length_c   1.000
_cell.angle_alpha   90.00
_cell.angle_beta   90.00
_cell.angle_gamma   90.00
#
_symmetry.space_group_name_H-M   'P 1'
#
loop_
_entity.id
_entity.type
_entity.pdbx_description
1 polymer ?
#
loop_
_entity_poly.entity_id
_entity_poly.type
_entity_poly.pdbx_seq_one_letter_code
_entity_poly.pdbx_strand_id
1 'polypeptide(L)'
;MVERTLFYWSRLFNSQLKKGQNYRNLKRTITINILNFDYIDIEKFHSTFGLYEEELKIKLTDLMELDFIELPKFLKQQKDLEDSLQRWLLFLIKPNKEILEEIEMKDPTIKKAKTILEFLERDAETVRLAELREKAIRDEISRIEGAREEGREEGRIEVAKKLLKMRMDILTVINATELKKEEIEKIKSSMN
;
A
#
# COMPACT_ATOMS: atom_id res chain seq x y z
N MET A 1 -5.67 5.71 -0.23
CA MET A 1 -4.95 4.69 0.60
C MET A 1 -3.97 5.36 1.54
N VAL A 2 -3.13 6.28 1.03
CA VAL A 2 -2.22 7.10 1.84
C VAL A 2 -2.94 7.75 3.02
N GLU A 3 -4.14 8.29 2.83
CA GLU A 3 -4.96 8.92 3.87
C GLU A 3 -5.25 7.94 5.02
N ARG A 4 -5.63 6.71 4.67
CA ARG A 4 -5.88 5.63 5.65
C ARG A 4 -4.61 5.27 6.40
N THR A 5 -3.50 5.09 5.68
CA THR A 5 -2.19 4.79 6.27
C THR A 5 -1.77 5.90 7.25
N LEU A 6 -1.89 7.17 6.85
CA LEU A 6 -1.57 8.32 7.70
C LEU A 6 -2.49 8.41 8.92
N PHE A 7 -3.79 8.12 8.78
CA PHE A 7 -4.73 8.08 9.89
C PHE A 7 -4.34 7.03 10.93
N TYR A 8 -4.04 5.79 10.51
CA TYR A 8 -3.62 4.74 11.44
C TYR A 8 -2.24 5.01 12.06
N TRP A 9 -1.30 5.53 11.27
CA TRP A 9 0.04 5.86 11.73
C TRP A 9 0.04 6.97 12.78
N SER A 10 -0.71 8.05 12.54
CA SER A 10 -0.88 9.14 13.52
C SER A 10 -1.56 8.65 14.79
N ARG A 11 -2.58 7.79 14.68
CA ARG A 11 -3.24 7.18 15.84
C ARG A 11 -2.28 6.32 16.66
N LEU A 12 -1.47 5.49 16.00
CA LEU A 12 -0.46 4.65 16.64
C LEU A 12 0.61 5.52 17.34
N PHE A 13 1.11 6.54 16.65
CA PHE A 13 2.11 7.47 17.19
C PHE A 13 1.60 8.20 18.44
N ASN A 14 0.39 8.75 18.36
CA ASN A 14 -0.26 9.43 19.49
C ASN A 14 -0.53 8.48 20.68
N SER A 15 -0.92 7.23 20.41
CA SER A 15 -1.27 6.25 21.46
C SER A 15 -0.12 5.86 22.39
N GLN A 16 1.13 6.17 22.02
CA GLN A 16 2.31 5.87 22.84
C GLN A 16 2.38 6.68 24.12
N LEU A 17 1.80 7.89 24.11
CA LEU A 17 1.85 8.79 25.25
C LEU A 17 0.51 8.86 25.96
N LYS A 18 0.57 8.79 27.28
CA LYS A 18 -0.53 9.10 28.19
C LYS A 18 -0.44 10.55 28.65
N LYS A 19 -1.57 11.08 29.14
CA LYS A 19 -1.66 12.43 29.68
C LYS A 19 -0.58 12.68 30.73
N GLY A 20 0.18 13.77 30.57
CA GLY A 20 1.26 14.18 31.49
C GLY A 20 2.63 13.59 31.19
N GLN A 21 2.79 12.73 30.18
CA GLN A 21 4.10 12.21 29.77
C GLN A 21 4.86 13.18 28.84
N ASN A 22 6.19 13.13 28.89
CA ASN A 22 7.06 13.99 28.09
C ASN A 22 7.16 13.50 26.63
N TYR A 23 7.12 14.42 25.66
CA TYR A 23 7.26 14.10 24.23
C TYR A 23 8.57 13.40 23.85
N ARG A 24 9.65 13.58 24.63
CA ARG A 24 10.93 12.86 24.43
C ARG A 24 10.80 11.34 24.61
N ASN A 25 9.70 10.87 25.18
CA ASN A 25 9.44 9.45 25.34
C ASN A 25 8.87 8.79 24.08
N LEU A 26 8.48 9.57 23.06
CA LEU A 26 8.03 9.04 21.78
C LEU A 26 9.09 8.12 21.17
N LYS A 27 8.64 6.98 20.68
CA LYS A 27 9.49 5.98 20.05
C LYS A 27 9.27 5.98 18.55
N ARG A 28 10.29 5.52 17.84
CA ARG A 28 10.23 5.30 16.40
C ARG A 28 9.05 4.39 16.06
N THR A 29 8.25 4.84 15.09
CA THR A 29 6.99 4.22 14.69
C THR A 29 6.99 4.00 13.19
N ILE A 30 7.03 2.73 12.82
CA ILE A 30 7.09 2.28 11.44
C ILE A 30 5.73 1.69 11.09
N THR A 31 5.15 2.12 9.98
CA THR A 31 3.94 1.50 9.43
C THR A 31 4.29 0.77 8.15
N ILE A 32 4.09 -0.54 8.13
CA ILE A 32 4.40 -1.38 6.98
C ILE A 32 3.08 -1.75 6.28
N ASN A 33 2.92 -1.27 5.05
CA ASN A 33 1.78 -1.57 4.19
C ASN A 33 2.19 -2.68 3.21
N ILE A 34 1.60 -3.86 3.35
CA ILE A 34 1.82 -4.99 2.42
C ILE A 34 0.61 -5.06 1.48
N LEU A 35 0.85 -4.84 0.20
CA LEU A 35 -0.17 -4.65 -0.83
C LEU A 35 -0.11 -5.78 -1.86
N ASN A 36 -1.28 -6.27 -2.29
CA ASN A 36 -1.41 -7.26 -3.37
C ASN A 36 -1.70 -6.63 -4.74
N PHE A 37 -1.47 -5.33 -4.90
CA PHE A 37 -1.63 -4.55 -6.13
C PHE A 37 -0.55 -3.46 -6.23
N ASP A 38 -0.35 -2.92 -7.42
CA ASP A 38 0.57 -1.81 -7.67
C ASP A 38 -0.12 -0.49 -7.28
N TYR A 39 0.58 0.36 -6.53
CA TYR A 39 0.07 1.60 -5.95
C TYR A 39 1.08 2.75 -6.07
N ILE A 40 2.36 2.50 -5.83
CA ILE A 40 3.42 3.51 -5.95
C ILE A 40 3.98 3.47 -7.36
N ASP A 41 4.17 4.61 -8.02
CA ASP A 41 4.77 4.69 -9.36
C ASP A 41 6.31 4.60 -9.31
N ILE A 42 6.80 3.50 -8.76
CA ILE A 42 8.22 3.16 -8.63
C ILE A 42 8.37 1.66 -8.93
N GLU A 43 9.38 1.27 -9.71
CA GLU A 43 9.55 -0.14 -10.13
C GLU A 43 9.90 -1.10 -8.97
N LYS A 44 10.53 -0.57 -7.91
CA LYS A 44 10.90 -1.34 -6.72
C LYS A 44 9.66 -1.87 -6.00
N PHE A 45 9.76 -3.10 -5.50
CA PHE A 45 8.69 -3.71 -4.70
C PHE A 45 8.62 -3.17 -3.27
N HIS A 46 9.70 -2.56 -2.77
CA HIS A 46 9.75 -1.98 -1.43
C HIS A 46 10.17 -0.52 -1.54
N SER A 47 9.29 0.36 -1.05
CA SER A 47 9.51 1.81 -0.99
C SER A 47 9.36 2.29 0.46
N THR A 48 10.34 3.06 0.93
CA THR A 48 10.32 3.65 2.27
C THR A 48 10.15 5.16 2.15
N PHE A 49 9.19 5.71 2.87
CA PHE A 49 8.88 7.13 2.94
C PHE A 49 9.06 7.63 4.38
N GLY A 50 9.48 8.89 4.49
CA GLY A 50 9.76 9.57 5.74
C GLY A 50 9.46 11.06 5.64
N LEU A 51 9.76 11.81 6.70
CA LEU A 51 9.57 13.26 6.75
C LEU A 51 10.83 13.97 6.30
N TYR A 52 10.73 14.72 5.20
CA TYR A 52 11.86 15.40 4.58
C TYR A 52 11.53 16.87 4.33
N GLU A 53 12.57 17.70 4.39
CA GLU A 53 12.53 19.06 3.84
C GLU A 53 12.34 18.97 2.31
N GLU A 54 11.59 19.92 1.73
CA GLU A 54 11.06 19.80 0.37
C GLU A 54 12.11 19.99 -0.72
N GLU A 55 13.08 20.89 -0.56
CA GLU A 55 14.04 21.23 -1.61
C GLU A 55 15.28 20.34 -1.59
N LEU A 56 15.94 20.27 -0.44
CA LEU A 56 17.21 19.58 -0.20
C LEU A 56 17.02 18.12 0.21
N LYS A 57 15.78 17.70 0.48
CA LYS A 57 15.44 16.33 0.92
C LYS A 57 16.16 15.91 2.19
N ILE A 58 16.38 16.86 3.12
CA ILE A 58 17.00 16.58 4.41
C ILE A 58 15.97 15.89 5.32
N LYS A 59 16.34 14.73 5.89
CA LYS A 59 15.45 13.98 6.79
C LYS A 59 15.25 14.76 8.09
N LEU A 60 14.00 15.10 8.41
CA LEU A 60 13.66 15.84 9.63
C LEU A 60 13.84 14.98 10.89
N THR A 61 13.41 13.73 10.83
CA THR A 61 13.46 12.77 11.96
C THR A 61 13.34 11.33 11.47
N ASP A 62 13.79 10.38 12.27
CA ASP A 62 13.61 8.94 12.10
C ASP A 62 12.45 8.38 12.95
N LEU A 63 11.76 9.22 13.73
CA LEU A 63 10.65 8.80 14.59
C LEU A 63 9.46 8.23 13.83
N MET A 64 9.35 8.57 12.55
CA MET A 64 8.20 8.27 11.72
C MET A 64 8.69 7.74 10.37
N GLU A 65 8.35 6.48 10.07
CA GLU A 65 8.58 5.84 8.78
C GLU A 65 7.34 5.12 8.23
N LEU A 66 7.17 5.15 6.91
CA LEU A 66 6.15 4.40 6.18
C LEU A 66 6.82 3.50 5.14
N ASP A 67 6.52 2.21 5.18
CA ASP A 67 6.94 1.26 4.17
C ASP A 67 5.75 0.83 3.32
N PHE A 68 5.97 0.76 2.02
CA PHE A 68 5.07 0.16 1.05
C PHE A 68 5.77 -1.02 0.40
N ILE A 69 5.18 -2.19 0.56
CA ILE A 69 5.65 -3.44 -0.02
C ILE A 69 4.58 -3.94 -0.98
N GLU A 70 4.88 -3.95 -2.27
CA GLU A 70 3.96 -4.30 -3.36
C GLU A 70 4.29 -5.69 -3.88
N LEU A 71 3.47 -6.67 -3.46
CA LEU A 71 3.67 -8.08 -3.78
C LEU A 71 3.70 -8.39 -5.28
N PRO A 72 2.91 -7.75 -6.17
CA PRO A 72 3.01 -8.03 -7.61
C PRO A 72 4.38 -7.68 -8.19
N LYS A 73 4.99 -6.57 -7.75
CA LYS A 73 6.36 -6.18 -8.14
C LYS A 73 7.38 -7.16 -7.58
N PHE A 74 7.22 -7.53 -6.31
CA PHE A 74 8.06 -8.54 -5.68
C PHE A 74 8.02 -9.85 -6.47
N LEU A 75 6.84 -10.33 -6.85
CA LEU A 75 6.63 -11.57 -7.59
C LEU A 75 7.33 -11.61 -8.96
N LYS A 76 7.44 -10.46 -9.65
CA LYS A 76 8.11 -10.33 -10.95
C LYS A 76 9.65 -10.41 -10.87
N GLN A 77 10.25 -10.17 -9.71
CA GLN A 77 11.71 -10.13 -9.54
C GLN A 77 12.30 -11.50 -9.19
N GLN A 78 13.60 -11.70 -9.42
CA GLN A 78 14.29 -12.89 -8.92
C GLN A 78 14.35 -12.86 -7.39
N LYS A 79 14.07 -13.99 -6.75
CA LYS A 79 14.05 -14.10 -5.28
C LYS A 79 15.45 -14.29 -4.76
N ASP A 80 15.81 -13.50 -3.76
CA ASP A 80 17.02 -13.66 -2.99
C ASP A 80 16.67 -14.27 -1.63
N LEU A 81 17.07 -15.53 -1.42
CA LEU A 81 16.81 -16.25 -0.18
C LEU A 81 17.80 -15.88 0.93
N GLU A 82 18.86 -15.12 0.63
CA GLU A 82 19.77 -14.58 1.65
C GLU A 82 19.17 -13.33 2.31
N ASP A 83 18.27 -12.63 1.63
CA ASP A 83 17.55 -11.48 2.16
C ASP A 83 16.41 -11.91 3.12
N SER A 84 16.46 -11.42 4.36
CA SER A 84 15.47 -11.77 5.39
C SER A 84 14.06 -11.28 5.05
N LEU A 85 13.93 -10.06 4.51
CA LEU A 85 12.63 -9.53 4.13
C LEU A 85 12.01 -10.39 3.04
N GLN A 86 12.78 -10.76 2.01
CA GLN A 86 12.27 -11.61 0.94
C GLN A 86 11.87 -13.00 1.43
N ARG A 87 12.60 -13.62 2.37
CA ARG A 87 12.16 -14.87 3.01
C ARG A 87 10.83 -14.70 3.73
N TRP A 88 10.65 -13.62 4.48
CA TRP A 88 9.38 -13.32 5.15
C TRP A 88 8.24 -13.05 4.16
N LEU A 89 8.50 -12.33 3.07
CA LEU A 89 7.50 -12.11 2.01
C LEU A 89 7.12 -13.42 1.32
N LEU A 90 8.09 -14.29 1.04
CA LEU A 90 7.83 -15.64 0.52
C LEU A 90 6.92 -16.42 1.46
N PHE A 91 7.22 -16.44 2.77
CA PHE A 91 6.37 -17.08 3.77
C PHE A 91 4.93 -16.54 3.74
N LEU A 92 4.74 -15.22 3.66
CA LEU A 92 3.41 -14.59 3.64
C LEU A 92 2.60 -14.95 2.38
N ILE A 93 3.23 -15.11 1.22
CA ILE A 93 2.54 -15.49 -0.02
C ILE A 93 2.30 -17.00 -0.16
N LYS A 94 2.68 -17.80 0.84
CA LYS A 94 2.51 -19.27 0.89
C LYS A 94 3.16 -19.95 -0.33
N PRO A 95 4.50 -20.08 -0.34
CA PRO A 95 5.21 -20.63 -1.47
C PRO A 95 5.00 -22.15 -1.54
N ASN A 96 5.56 -22.81 -2.55
CA ASN A 96 5.55 -24.27 -2.60
C ASN A 96 6.32 -24.87 -1.40
N LYS A 97 6.12 -26.18 -1.17
CA LYS A 97 6.68 -26.87 -0.01
C LYS A 97 8.21 -26.82 0.04
N GLU A 98 8.87 -26.96 -1.11
CA GLU A 98 10.33 -26.95 -1.22
C GLU A 98 10.93 -25.61 -0.78
N ILE A 99 10.41 -24.50 -1.32
CA ILE A 99 10.84 -23.14 -0.95
C ILE A 99 10.51 -22.87 0.52
N LEU A 100 9.36 -23.32 1.01
CA LEU A 100 8.97 -23.16 2.40
C LEU A 100 9.95 -23.87 3.36
N GLU A 101 10.34 -25.10 3.05
CA GLU A 101 11.35 -25.82 3.83
C GLU A 101 12.72 -25.12 3.79
N GLU A 102 13.12 -24.60 2.62
CA GLU A 102 14.37 -23.87 2.48
C GLU A 102 14.42 -22.58 3.32
N ILE A 103 13.38 -21.75 3.27
CA ILE A 103 13.33 -20.51 4.07
C ILE A 103 13.21 -20.80 5.58
N GLU A 104 12.56 -21.90 5.99
CA GLU A 104 12.51 -22.33 7.39
C GLU A 104 13.88 -22.81 7.91
N MET A 105 14.67 -23.47 7.06
CA MET A 105 16.03 -23.89 7.39
C MET A 105 16.97 -22.68 7.51
N LYS A 106 16.84 -21.70 6.60
CA LYS A 106 17.65 -20.48 6.62
C LYS A 106 17.24 -19.51 7.74
N ASP A 107 15.97 -19.51 8.15
CA ASP A 107 15.44 -18.58 9.14
C ASP A 107 14.58 -19.26 10.23
N PRO A 108 15.18 -19.57 11.40
CA PRO A 108 14.46 -20.18 12.52
C PRO A 108 13.25 -19.37 13.01
N THR A 109 13.22 -18.06 12.76
CA THR A 109 12.09 -17.21 13.17
C THR A 109 10.85 -17.46 12.31
N ILE A 110 11.02 -17.79 11.02
CA ILE A 110 9.93 -18.20 10.12
C ILE A 110 9.36 -19.54 10.56
N LYS A 111 10.22 -20.50 10.93
CA LYS A 111 9.78 -21.79 11.47
C LYS A 111 8.92 -21.61 12.73
N LYS A 112 9.36 -20.74 13.65
CA LYS A 112 8.58 -20.40 14.85
C LYS A 112 7.24 -19.75 14.48
N ALA A 113 7.24 -18.82 13.51
CA ALA A 113 6.02 -18.15 13.06
C ALA A 113 5.01 -19.11 12.44
N LYS A 114 5.45 -20.11 11.67
CA LYS A 114 4.61 -21.18 11.15
C LYS A 114 3.94 -21.98 12.27
N THR A 115 4.71 -22.44 13.27
CA THR A 115 4.15 -23.17 14.41
C THR A 115 3.14 -22.33 15.19
N ILE A 116 3.42 -21.04 15.40
CA ILE A 116 2.46 -20.12 16.03
C ILE A 116 1.21 -19.97 15.15
N LEU A 117 1.34 -19.85 13.83
CA LEU A 117 0.21 -19.74 12.92
C LEU A 117 -0.68 -20.99 13.01
N GLU A 118 -0.10 -22.19 12.96
CA GLU A 118 -0.80 -23.47 13.11
C GLU A 118 -1.49 -23.61 14.48
N PHE A 119 -0.92 -23.02 15.53
CA PHE A 119 -1.52 -22.97 16.86
C PHE A 119 -2.66 -21.94 16.94
N LEU A 120 -2.48 -20.74 16.38
CA LEU A 120 -3.50 -19.70 16.36
C LEU A 120 -4.71 -20.09 15.52
N GLU A 121 -4.52 -20.82 14.41
CA GLU A 121 -5.60 -21.41 13.63
C GLU A 121 -6.44 -22.42 14.45
N ARG A 122 -5.94 -22.88 15.61
CA ARG A 122 -6.66 -23.80 16.50
C ARG A 122 -7.39 -23.11 17.65
N ASP A 123 -6.90 -21.97 18.13
CA ASP A 123 -7.34 -21.34 19.40
C ASP A 123 -7.83 -19.88 19.24
N ALA A 124 -7.43 -19.19 18.16
CA ALA A 124 -7.63 -17.74 17.98
C ALA A 124 -8.79 -17.37 17.04
N GLU A 125 -9.60 -18.33 16.62
CA GLU A 125 -10.71 -18.14 15.68
C GLU A 125 -11.72 -17.09 16.22
N THR A 126 -11.87 -16.91 17.52
CA THR A 126 -12.98 -16.07 18.05
C THR A 126 -12.59 -14.59 18.23
N VAL A 127 -11.40 -14.31 18.78
CA VAL A 127 -11.00 -12.94 19.13
C VAL A 127 -10.31 -12.26 17.94
N ARG A 128 -9.45 -12.99 17.24
CA ARG A 128 -8.74 -12.47 16.06
C ARG A 128 -9.68 -12.29 14.86
N LEU A 129 -10.70 -13.14 14.69
CA LEU A 129 -11.73 -12.86 13.67
C LEU A 129 -12.50 -11.60 14.00
N ALA A 130 -12.79 -11.27 15.26
CA ALA A 130 -13.55 -10.05 15.57
C ALA A 130 -12.79 -8.79 15.11
N GLU A 131 -11.50 -8.70 15.42
CA GLU A 131 -10.64 -7.58 15.01
C GLU A 131 -10.35 -7.58 13.51
N LEU A 132 -10.06 -8.75 12.92
CA LEU A 132 -9.86 -8.88 11.47
C LEU A 132 -11.13 -8.61 10.68
N ARG A 133 -12.31 -8.91 11.21
CA ARG A 133 -13.60 -8.69 10.56
C ARG A 133 -13.97 -7.21 10.60
N GLU A 134 -13.72 -6.52 11.70
CA GLU A 134 -13.87 -5.07 11.75
C GLU A 134 -12.89 -4.39 10.77
N LYS A 135 -11.64 -4.86 10.72
CA LYS A 135 -10.66 -4.40 9.74
C LYS A 135 -11.11 -4.70 8.30
N ALA A 136 -11.58 -5.91 8.00
CA ALA A 136 -12.03 -6.32 6.69
C ALA A 136 -13.26 -5.53 6.22
N ILE A 137 -14.21 -5.23 7.11
CA ILE A 137 -15.37 -4.39 6.78
C ILE A 137 -14.92 -2.99 6.37
N ARG A 138 -14.02 -2.37 7.15
CA ARG A 138 -13.48 -1.05 6.82
C ARG A 138 -12.63 -1.07 5.55
N ASP A 139 -11.87 -2.14 5.34
CA ASP A 139 -11.06 -2.33 4.14
C ASP A 139 -11.92 -2.55 2.90
N GLU A 140 -13.04 -3.25 3.02
CA GLU A 140 -14.00 -3.45 1.92
C GLU A 140 -14.70 -2.15 1.54
N ILE A 141 -15.13 -1.36 2.53
CA ILE A 141 -15.69 -0.01 2.29
C ILE A 141 -14.67 0.83 1.52
N SER A 142 -13.42 0.87 1.99
CA SER A 142 -12.37 1.65 1.34
C SER A 142 -12.02 1.13 -0.05
N ARG A 143 -12.07 -0.19 -0.28
CA ARG A 143 -11.85 -0.80 -1.60
C ARG A 143 -12.97 -0.43 -2.58
N ILE A 144 -14.22 -0.51 -2.14
CA ILE A 144 -15.38 -0.12 -2.96
C ILE A 144 -15.31 1.36 -3.32
N GLU A 145 -14.93 2.22 -2.37
CA GLU A 145 -14.73 3.64 -2.63
C GLU A 145 -13.59 3.88 -3.65
N GLY A 146 -12.45 3.20 -3.48
CA GLY A 146 -11.35 3.27 -4.44
C GLY A 146 -11.74 2.81 -5.84
N ALA A 147 -12.37 1.64 -5.97
CA ALA A 147 -12.82 1.11 -7.25
C ALA A 147 -13.88 1.99 -7.92
N ARG A 148 -14.74 2.66 -7.13
CA ARG A 148 -15.70 3.65 -7.67
C ARG A 148 -15.00 4.88 -8.21
N GLU A 149 -13.96 5.34 -7.54
CA GLU A 149 -13.20 6.51 -7.97
C GLU A 149 -12.39 6.21 -9.23
N GLU A 150 -11.71 5.06 -9.28
CA GLU A 150 -11.02 4.57 -10.48
C GLU A 150 -11.98 4.42 -11.67
N GLY A 151 -13.15 3.79 -11.47
CA GLY A 151 -14.14 3.64 -12.53
C GLY A 151 -14.76 4.96 -12.99
N ARG A 152 -14.88 5.96 -12.10
CA ARG A 152 -15.29 7.32 -12.50
C ARG A 152 -14.23 7.96 -13.37
N GLU A 153 -12.97 7.88 -12.98
CA GLU A 153 -11.87 8.49 -13.70
C GLU A 153 -11.69 7.84 -15.09
N GLU A 154 -11.72 6.51 -15.17
CA GLU A 154 -11.72 5.79 -16.45
C GLU A 154 -12.89 6.19 -17.34
N GLY A 155 -14.10 6.33 -16.77
CA GLY A 155 -15.29 6.79 -17.49
C GLY A 155 -15.14 8.21 -18.04
N ARG A 156 -14.58 9.14 -17.25
CA ARG A 156 -14.31 10.53 -17.68
C ARG A 156 -13.30 10.56 -18.83
N ILE A 157 -12.26 9.74 -18.77
CA ILE A 157 -11.26 9.61 -19.83
C ILE A 157 -11.88 9.00 -21.10
N GLU A 158 -12.74 7.99 -20.99
CA GLU A 158 -13.40 7.37 -22.14
C GLU A 158 -14.36 8.34 -22.84
N VAL A 159 -15.14 9.11 -22.07
CA VAL A 159 -16.01 10.17 -22.59
C VAL A 159 -15.17 11.25 -23.28
N ALA A 160 -14.06 11.69 -22.69
CA ALA A 160 -13.16 12.65 -23.31
C ALA A 160 -12.62 12.15 -24.66
N LYS A 161 -12.17 10.89 -24.74
CA LYS A 161 -11.71 10.27 -26.00
C LYS A 161 -12.81 10.23 -27.07
N LYS A 162 -14.06 9.90 -26.70
CA LYS A 162 -15.21 9.88 -27.63
C LYS A 162 -15.52 11.28 -28.16
N LEU A 163 -15.59 12.28 -27.29
CA LEU A 163 -15.85 13.67 -27.68
C LEU A 163 -14.75 14.24 -28.57
N LEU A 164 -13.48 13.96 -28.27
CA LEU A 164 -12.35 14.35 -29.12
C LEU A 164 -12.39 13.69 -30.50
N LYS A 165 -12.77 12.42 -30.61
CA LYS A 165 -12.98 11.74 -31.93
C LYS A 165 -14.10 12.40 -32.74
N MET A 166 -15.13 12.90 -32.06
CA MET A 166 -16.22 13.66 -32.69
C MET A 166 -15.83 15.09 -33.07
N ARG A 167 -14.56 15.49 -32.85
CA ARG A 167 -14.03 16.84 -33.12
C ARG A 167 -14.74 17.95 -32.33
N MET A 168 -15.29 17.62 -31.16
CA MET A 168 -15.77 18.62 -30.20
C MET A 168 -14.61 19.52 -29.75
N ASP A 169 -14.91 20.78 -29.46
CA ASP A 169 -13.91 21.72 -28.97
C ASP A 169 -13.49 21.40 -27.52
N ILE A 170 -12.30 21.86 -27.14
CA ILE A 170 -11.68 21.53 -25.85
C ILE A 170 -12.51 22.07 -24.66
N LEU A 171 -13.18 23.22 -24.81
CA LEU A 171 -14.01 23.80 -23.74
C LEU A 171 -15.24 22.93 -23.48
N THR A 172 -15.88 22.42 -24.53
CA THR A 172 -17.00 21.47 -24.41
C THR A 172 -16.58 20.17 -23.75
N VAL A 173 -15.38 19.66 -24.06
CA VAL A 173 -14.85 18.44 -23.41
C VAL A 173 -14.57 18.69 -21.92
N ILE A 174 -13.94 19.81 -21.55
CA ILE A 174 -13.69 20.19 -20.15
C ILE A 174 -15.00 20.26 -19.36
N ASN A 175 -16.03 20.92 -19.91
CA ASN A 175 -17.30 21.06 -19.21
C ASN A 175 -18.05 19.73 -19.07
N ALA A 176 -17.91 18.81 -20.03
CA ALA A 176 -18.61 17.52 -20.02
C ALA A 176 -17.93 16.47 -19.12
N THR A 177 -16.60 16.54 -18.97
CA THR A 177 -15.84 15.54 -18.21
C THR A 177 -15.25 16.09 -16.91
N GLU A 178 -15.31 17.40 -16.68
CA GLU A 178 -14.68 18.12 -15.56
C GLU A 178 -13.14 17.93 -15.48
N LEU A 179 -12.52 17.36 -16.52
CA LEU A 179 -11.08 17.12 -16.57
C LEU A 179 -10.32 18.42 -16.81
N LYS A 180 -9.10 18.52 -16.30
CA LYS A 180 -8.24 19.69 -16.54
C LYS A 180 -7.81 19.73 -18.00
N LYS A 181 -7.58 20.94 -18.51
CA LYS A 181 -7.13 21.18 -19.88
C LYS A 181 -5.86 20.37 -20.22
N GLU A 182 -4.91 20.31 -19.28
CA GLU A 182 -3.65 19.56 -19.43
C GLU A 182 -3.87 18.06 -19.62
N GLU A 183 -4.86 17.47 -18.94
CA GLU A 183 -5.20 16.05 -19.05
C GLU A 183 -5.83 15.74 -20.41
N ILE A 184 -6.70 16.63 -20.89
CA ILE A 184 -7.33 16.52 -22.21
C ILE A 184 -6.29 16.68 -23.33
N GLU A 185 -5.33 17.59 -23.19
CA GLU A 185 -4.23 17.75 -24.14
C GLU A 185 -3.31 16.52 -24.20
N LYS A 186 -3.01 15.91 -23.04
CA LYS A 186 -2.30 14.62 -22.98
C LYS A 186 -3.08 13.52 -23.69
N ILE A 187 -4.38 13.39 -23.42
CA ILE A 187 -5.25 12.40 -24.10
C ILE A 187 -5.23 12.64 -25.61
N LYS A 188 -5.38 13.89 -26.06
CA LYS A 188 -5.34 14.25 -27.49
C LYS A 188 -3.99 13.90 -28.14
N SER A 189 -2.87 14.14 -27.46
CA SER A 189 -1.54 13.78 -27.96
C SER A 189 -1.32 12.27 -28.08
N SER A 190 -1.91 11.48 -27.18
CA SER A 190 -1.85 10.01 -27.21
C SER A 190 -2.75 9.34 -28.27
N MET A 191 -3.62 10.13 -28.92
CA MET A 191 -4.56 9.66 -29.94
C MET A 191 -4.10 9.96 -31.38
N ASN A 192 -3.06 10.77 -31.54
CA ASN A 192 -2.36 11.01 -32.81
C ASN A 192 -1.23 10.00 -32.99
#